data_AF-A0A353LXW3-F1
#
_entry.id   AF-A0A353LXW3-F1
#
_cell.length_a   1.000
_cell.length_b   1.000
_cell.length_c   1.000
_cell.angle_alpha   90.00
_cell.angle_beta   90.00
_cell.angle_gamma   90.00
#
_symmetry.space_group_name_H-M   'P 1'
#
loop_
_entity.id
_entity.type
_entity.pdbx_description
1 polymer ?
#
loop_
_entity_poly.entity_id
_entity_poly.type
_entity_poly.pdbx_seq_one_letter_code
_entity_poly.pdbx_strand_id
1 'polypeptide(L)' 'MREDDLLFEHLEMMAPGTQLYEGLESILKAKTGALIVIGDTPEVLALVNGGFHIDSEMHPGALYELAKM' A
#
# COMPACT_ATOMS: atom_id res chain seq x y z
N MET A 1 -22.31 11.05 -3.45
CA MET A 1 -21.37 10.32 -4.33
C MET A 1 -22.02 9.01 -4.72
N ARG A 2 -21.88 8.62 -5.99
CA ARG A 2 -22.23 7.26 -6.42
C ARG A 2 -21.12 6.33 -5.94
N GLU A 3 -21.46 5.07 -5.70
CA GLU A 3 -20.50 4.05 -5.26
C GLU A 3 -19.31 3.90 -6.23
N ASP A 4 -19.58 4.03 -7.53
CA ASP A 4 -18.56 4.03 -8.58
C ASP A 4 -17.53 5.16 -8.40
N ASP A 5 -17.94 6.33 -7.91
CA ASP A 5 -17.04 7.48 -7.77
C ASP A 5 -15.94 7.18 -6.71
N LEU A 6 -16.29 6.50 -5.61
CA LEU A 6 -15.34 6.06 -4.58
C LEU A 6 -14.40 4.96 -5.09
N LEU A 7 -14.94 4.03 -5.88
CA LEU A 7 -14.13 2.97 -6.48
C LEU A 7 -13.07 3.56 -7.42
N PHE A 8 -13.45 4.53 -8.26
CA PHE A 8 -12.51 5.17 -9.17
C PHE A 8 -11.41 5.93 -8.42
N GLU A 9 -11.73 6.64 -7.34
CA GLU A 9 -10.74 7.31 -6.49
C GLU A 9 -9.70 6.31 -5.94
N HIS A 10 -10.14 5.15 -5.46
CA HIS A 10 -9.22 4.11 -4.98
C HIS A 10 -8.37 3.49 -6.09
N LEU A 11 -8.95 3.30 -7.28
CA LEU A 11 -8.22 2.78 -8.44
C LEU A 11 -7.16 3.78 -8.94
N GLU A 12 -7.44 5.08 -8.87
CA GLU A 12 -6.49 6.13 -9.22
C GLU A 12 -5.24 6.08 -8.34
N MET A 13 -5.37 5.79 -7.03
CA MET A 13 -4.22 5.65 -6.12
C MET A 13 -3.26 4.52 -6.50
N MET A 14 -3.74 3.48 -7.18
CA MET A 14 -2.95 2.34 -7.64
C MET A 14 -2.78 2.29 -9.16
N ALA A 15 -3.13 3.38 -9.86
CA ALA A 15 -3.02 3.46 -11.31
C ALA A 15 -1.55 3.52 -11.77
N PRO A 16 -1.25 3.10 -13.02
CA PRO A 16 0.08 3.22 -13.59
C PRO A 16 0.67 4.63 -13.50
N GLY A 17 1.93 4.74 -13.09
CA GLY A 17 2.63 6.02 -12.88
C GLY A 17 2.53 6.58 -11.46
N THR A 18 1.77 5.94 -10.56
CA THR A 18 1.81 6.24 -9.12
C THR A 18 2.97 5.51 -8.44
N GLN A 19 3.48 6.09 -7.35
CA GLN A 19 4.51 5.45 -6.53
C GLN A 19 4.05 4.10 -5.97
N LEU A 20 2.76 3.99 -5.60
CA LEU A 20 2.17 2.73 -5.15
C LEU A 20 2.22 1.66 -6.25
N TYR A 21 1.82 2.00 -7.49
CA TYR A 21 1.90 1.07 -8.61
C TYR A 21 3.33 0.59 -8.87
N GLU A 22 4.32 1.47 -8.83
CA GLU A 22 5.73 1.09 -9.03
C GLU A 22 6.24 0.09 -7.96
N GLY A 23 5.85 0.30 -6.70
CA GLY A 23 6.17 -0.63 -5.61
C GLY A 23 5.48 -1.97 -5.79
N LEU A 24 4.18 -1.96 -6.12
CA LEU A 24 3.39 -3.17 -6.41
C LEU A 24 3.97 -3.96 -7.60
N GLU A 25 4.35 -3.27 -8.67
CA GLU A 25 4.95 -3.88 -9.85
C GLU A 25 6.29 -4.57 -9.51
N SER A 26 7.10 -3.94 -8.66
CA SER A 26 8.37 -4.51 -8.19
C SER A 26 8.16 -5.79 -7.37
N ILE A 27 7.18 -5.80 -6.46
CA ILE A 27 6.78 -6.98 -5.67
C ILE A 27 6.34 -8.12 -6.59
N LEU A 28 5.45 -7.84 -7.54
CA LEU A 28 4.94 -8.85 -8.48
C LEU A 28 6.04 -9.41 -9.39
N LYS A 29 6.93 -8.56 -9.91
CA LYS A 29 8.09 -8.97 -10.73
C LYS A 29 9.05 -9.87 -9.96
N ALA A 30 9.25 -9.60 -8.68
CA ALA A 30 10.06 -10.43 -7.78
C ALA A 30 9.36 -11.74 -7.38
N LYS A 31 8.09 -11.93 -7.77
CA LYS A 31 7.24 -13.07 -7.40
C LYS A 31 7.07 -13.23 -5.88
N THR A 32 7.08 -12.11 -5.16
CA THR A 32 6.74 -12.07 -3.73
C THR A 32 5.28 -11.68 -3.56
N GLY A 33 4.75 -11.88 -2.34
CA GLY A 33 3.42 -11.44 -1.94
C GLY A 33 3.50 -10.24 -1.02
N ALA A 34 2.39 -9.52 -0.88
CA ALA A 34 2.23 -8.49 0.14
C ALA A 34 0.75 -8.40 0.55
N LEU A 35 0.51 -8.05 1.82
CA LEU A 35 -0.80 -7.61 2.30
C LEU A 35 -0.65 -6.14 2.70
N ILE A 36 -1.29 -5.26 1.95
CA ILE A 36 -1.19 -3.80 2.13
C ILE A 36 -2.52 -3.28 2.66
N VAL A 37 -2.47 -2.55 3.77
CA VAL A 37 -3.61 -1.84 4.35
C VAL A 37 -3.35 -0.35 4.19
N ILE A 38 -4.30 0.36 3.59
CA ILE A 38 -4.24 1.83 3.41
C ILE A 38 -5.25 2.45 4.38
N GLY A 39 -4.74 3.26 5.31
CA GLY A 39 -5.54 3.95 6.31
C GLY A 39 -4.83 4.02 7.66
N ASP A 40 -5.01 5.14 8.35
CA ASP A 40 -4.39 5.46 9.64
C ASP A 40 -5.44 5.76 10.72
N THR A 41 -6.69 5.32 10.51
CA THR A 41 -7.75 5.55 11.49
C THR A 41 -7.49 4.76 12.77
N PRO A 42 -7.99 5.21 13.94
CA PRO A 42 -7.84 4.49 15.20
C PRO A 42 -8.32 3.03 15.13
N GLU A 43 -9.38 2.76 14.36
CA GLU A 43 -9.91 1.42 14.14
C GLU A 43 -8.92 0.55 13.37
N VAL A 44 -8.28 1.07 12.32
CA VAL A 44 -7.25 0.34 11.55
C VAL A 44 -6.03 0.08 12.42
N LEU A 45 -5.55 1.09 13.14
CA LEU A 45 -4.38 0.96 14.01
C LEU A 45 -4.63 -0.02 15.16
N ALA A 46 -5.86 -0.11 15.67
CA ALA A 46 -6.24 -1.09 16.68
C ALA A 46 -6.21 -2.54 16.18
N LEU A 47 -6.26 -2.78 14.85
CA LEU A 47 -6.10 -4.12 14.26
C LEU A 47 -4.64 -4.57 14.19
N VAL A 48 -3.69 -3.63 14.29
CA VAL A 48 -2.26 -3.92 14.16
C VAL A 48 -1.72 -4.48 15.47
N ASN A 49 -1.09 -5.66 15.41
CA ASN A 49 -0.42 -6.28 16.55
C ASN A 49 1.03 -6.62 16.19
N GLY A 50 1.99 -6.00 16.87
CA GLY A 50 3.43 -6.19 16.61
C GLY A 50 3.96 -5.40 15.41
N GLY A 51 5.06 -5.87 14.83
CA GLY A 51 5.73 -5.20 13.71
C GLY A 51 6.64 -4.04 14.14
N PHE A 52 6.91 -3.14 13.20
CA PHE A 52 7.80 -1.99 13.39
C PHE A 52 7.10 -0.70 12.96
N HIS A 53 7.16 0.32 13.81
CA HIS A 53 6.75 1.66 13.43
C HIS A 53 7.89 2.33 12.66
N ILE A 54 7.67 2.57 11.36
CA ILE A 54 8.69 3.14 10.47
C ILE A 54 8.62 4.67 10.40
N ASP A 55 7.41 5.23 10.42
CA ASP A 55 7.13 6.68 10.35
C ASP A 55 7.94 7.41 9.26
N SER A 56 7.74 6.99 8.01
CA SER A 56 8.47 7.52 6.84
C SER A 56 7.52 7.76 5.69
N GLU A 57 7.88 8.72 4.84
CA GLU A 57 7.26 8.88 3.52
C GLU A 57 7.37 7.58 2.70
N MET A 58 6.36 7.32 1.90
CA MET A 58 6.31 6.15 1.03
C MET A 58 7.20 6.35 -0.19
N HIS A 59 8.08 5.38 -0.44
CA HIS A 59 8.85 5.27 -1.67
C HIS A 59 8.69 3.86 -2.26
N PRO A 60 8.63 3.71 -3.60
CA PRO A 60 8.45 2.40 -4.24
C PRO A 60 9.44 1.34 -3.78
N GLY A 61 10.72 1.72 -3.67
CA GLY A 61 11.79 0.84 -3.20
C GLY A 61 11.61 0.42 -1.74
N ALA A 62 11.19 1.34 -0.86
CA ALA A 62 10.94 1.03 0.54
C ALA A 62 9.79 0.03 0.70
N LEU A 63 8.68 0.22 -0.04
CA LEU A 63 7.57 -0.73 -0.05
C LEU A 63 8.02 -2.12 -0.55
N TYR A 64 8.82 -2.17 -1.60
CA TYR A 64 9.38 -3.42 -2.13
C TYR A 64 10.28 -4.15 -1.11
N GLU A 65 11.16 -3.43 -0.42
CA GLU A 65 12.03 -4.03 0.60
C GLU A 65 11.23 -4.53 1.82
N LEU A 66 10.25 -3.77 2.29
CA LEU A 66 9.37 -4.17 3.40
C LEU A 66 8.53 -5.41 3.06
N ALA A 67 8.11 -5.57 1.80
CA ALA A 67 7.34 -6.74 1.35
C ALA A 67 8.13 -8.07 1.33
N LYS A 68 9.44 -8.05 1.62
CA LYS A 68 10.27 -9.26 1.71
C LYS A 68 10.26 -9.90 3.10
N MET A 69 9.75 -9.19 4.10
CA MET A 69 9.71 -9.63 5.50
C MET A 69 8.59 -10.64 5.76
#